data_AF-A0A936H508-F1
#
_entry.id   AF-A0A936H508-F1
#
_cell.length_a   1.000
_cell.length_b   1.000
_cell.length_c   1.000
_cell.angle_alpha   90.00
_cell.angle_beta   90.00
_cell.angle_gamma   90.00
#
_symmetry.space_group_name_H-M   'P 1'
#
loop_
_entity.id
_entity.type
_entity.pdbx_description
1 polymer ?
#
loop_
_entity_poly.entity_id
_entity_poly.type
_entity_poly.pdbx_seq_one_letter_code
_entity_poly.pdbx_strand_id
1 'polypeptide(L)'
;MRTFTFGKFACVILNLLPLIVFGQVEPFPSIPDSLGRQSLFDALFATQDDILEINLTTDLGMLMKKRTVEAYQPAHIQFQIPGGTMVDHNLEIKARGITRKEICSHPPIKVKFKKKTLDTLGFSKFNEMKVVWQCKPGKAYEQWLYREYLVYRLYNLISPYSYRVKLLKMQVIDSRDTSKQHLKYGFFLEDDGQLSQRLNGEITEEPIKNASRFLREHLLRFFVFQYMVGNTDWSFGNLHNVRFMNFPELRKVMPIPYDFDYAGVVSAPYAVPHESLPIKDVRERHYQGLDCTSSELVLLNTFFSERKPEILEYCEKFPHLDALSKKDILGYLNSFFEILDRKNGLGQFIGELKPSSN
;
A
#
# COMPACT_ATOMS: atom_id res chain seq x y z
N MET A 1 -56.32 54.36 -11.68
CA MET A 1 -55.05 54.40 -12.43
C MET A 1 -53.92 54.66 -11.45
N ARG A 2 -53.23 53.61 -10.99
CA ARG A 2 -52.00 53.72 -10.20
C ARG A 2 -50.87 53.21 -11.08
N THR A 3 -49.90 54.08 -11.34
CA THR A 3 -48.68 53.83 -12.09
C THR A 3 -47.74 52.98 -11.24
N PHE A 4 -47.27 51.86 -11.80
CA PHE A 4 -46.21 51.03 -11.21
C PHE A 4 -44.86 51.41 -11.84
N THR A 5 -43.92 51.84 -11.01
CA THR A 5 -42.50 52.02 -11.36
C THR A 5 -41.77 50.68 -11.22
N PHE A 6 -41.14 50.24 -12.32
CA PHE A 6 -40.27 49.06 -12.34
C PHE A 6 -38.89 49.40 -11.77
N GLY A 7 -38.56 48.86 -10.60
CA GLY A 7 -37.20 48.82 -10.06
C GLY A 7 -36.46 47.60 -10.61
N LYS A 8 -35.37 47.81 -11.36
CA LYS A 8 -34.45 46.74 -11.80
C LYS A 8 -33.69 46.19 -10.60
N PHE A 9 -34.01 44.96 -10.17
CA PHE A 9 -33.13 44.18 -9.32
C PHE A 9 -32.05 43.53 -10.19
N ALA A 10 -30.81 44.01 -10.06
CA ALA A 10 -29.64 43.30 -10.55
C ALA A 10 -29.39 42.09 -9.64
N CYS A 11 -29.72 40.90 -10.13
CA CYS A 11 -29.38 39.64 -9.47
C CYS A 11 -27.89 39.37 -9.72
N VAL A 12 -27.04 39.74 -8.76
CA VAL A 12 -25.64 39.29 -8.74
C VAL A 12 -25.66 37.83 -8.33
N ILE A 13 -25.65 36.92 -9.31
CA ILE A 13 -25.39 35.51 -9.08
C ILE A 13 -23.91 35.40 -8.71
N LEU A 14 -23.62 35.42 -7.41
CA LEU A 14 -22.33 35.00 -6.89
C LEU A 14 -22.23 33.50 -7.17
N ASN A 15 -21.58 33.13 -8.28
CA ASN A 15 -21.14 31.77 -8.52
C ASN A 15 -20.08 31.43 -7.46
N LEU A 16 -20.52 30.98 -6.29
CA LEU A 16 -19.69 30.20 -5.38
C LEU A 16 -19.49 28.84 -6.03
N LEU A 17 -18.53 28.77 -6.97
CA LEU A 17 -17.92 27.51 -7.33
C LEU A 17 -17.38 26.93 -6.01
N PRO A 18 -17.83 25.75 -5.57
CA PRO A 18 -17.16 25.09 -4.48
C PRO A 18 -15.72 24.89 -4.94
N LEU A 19 -14.77 25.51 -4.24
CA LEU A 19 -13.39 25.05 -4.26
C LEU A 19 -13.46 23.60 -3.78
N ILE A 20 -13.48 22.67 -4.73
CA ILE A 20 -13.20 21.27 -4.45
C ILE A 20 -11.75 21.29 -3.98
N VAL A 21 -11.57 21.30 -2.66
CA VAL A 21 -10.29 20.97 -2.05
C VAL A 21 -10.08 19.49 -2.40
N PHE A 22 -9.36 19.26 -3.49
CA PHE A 22 -8.98 17.92 -3.91
C PHE A 22 -8.11 17.28 -2.83
N GLY A 23 -8.57 16.14 -2.31
CA GLY A 23 -7.74 15.11 -1.72
C GLY A 23 -7.05 15.45 -0.40
N GLN A 24 -7.81 15.81 0.65
CA GLN A 24 -7.43 15.26 1.95
C GLN A 24 -7.94 13.82 1.94
N VAL A 25 -7.04 12.86 1.73
CA VAL A 25 -7.32 11.47 2.09
C VAL A 25 -7.76 11.54 3.55
N GLU A 26 -8.99 11.16 3.85
CA GLU A 26 -9.49 11.09 5.23
C GLU A 26 -8.41 10.42 6.08
N PRO A 27 -7.97 11.02 7.20
CA PRO A 27 -6.92 10.46 8.02
C PRO A 27 -7.29 9.02 8.31
N PHE A 28 -6.35 8.10 8.06
CA PHE A 28 -6.62 6.68 8.24
C PHE A 28 -7.24 6.48 9.62
N PRO A 29 -8.44 5.87 9.72
CA PRO A 29 -9.07 5.67 11.01
C PRO A 29 -8.08 4.92 11.88
N SER A 30 -7.92 5.32 13.14
CA SER A 30 -7.11 4.58 14.12
C SER A 30 -8.03 4.22 15.28
N ILE A 31 -8.06 2.94 15.64
CA ILE A 31 -8.82 2.46 16.79
C ILE A 31 -7.80 2.27 17.92
N PRO A 32 -7.91 3.04 19.02
CA PRO A 32 -7.00 2.88 20.15
C PRO A 32 -7.07 1.47 20.76
N ASP A 33 -6.06 1.09 21.53
CA ASP A 33 -6.08 -0.18 22.26
C ASP A 33 -7.11 -0.15 23.40
N SER A 34 -7.23 -1.26 24.14
CA SER A 34 -8.15 -1.36 25.27
C SER A 34 -7.89 -0.33 26.39
N LEU A 35 -6.75 0.37 26.35
CA LEU A 35 -6.34 1.41 27.28
C LEU A 35 -6.38 2.80 26.65
N GLY A 36 -6.98 2.95 25.46
CA GLY A 36 -7.09 4.22 24.76
C GLY A 36 -5.79 4.68 24.08
N ARG A 37 -4.79 3.81 23.92
CA ARG A 37 -3.49 4.18 23.34
C ARG A 37 -3.41 3.87 21.86
N GLN A 38 -2.83 4.79 21.09
CA GLN A 38 -2.45 4.55 19.69
C GLN A 38 -1.18 3.69 19.59
N SER A 39 -0.92 3.09 18.42
CA SER A 39 0.35 2.42 18.18
C SER A 39 1.48 3.39 17.84
N LEU A 40 2.73 2.96 18.00
CA LEU A 40 3.88 3.74 17.53
C LEU A 40 3.80 4.02 16.02
N PHE A 41 3.24 3.09 15.25
CA PHE A 41 3.08 3.26 13.81
C PHE A 41 2.03 4.33 13.48
N ASP A 42 0.92 4.41 14.23
CA ASP A 42 -0.08 5.49 14.07
C ASP A 42 0.53 6.87 14.28
N ALA A 43 1.41 6.99 15.28
CA ALA A 43 2.09 8.24 15.61
C ALA A 43 2.99 8.76 14.46
N LEU A 44 3.35 7.92 13.49
CA LEU A 44 4.15 8.32 12.32
C LEU A 44 3.34 9.12 11.28
N PHE A 45 2.01 9.12 11.35
CA PHE A 45 1.13 9.63 10.28
C PHE A 45 0.46 10.98 10.57
N ALA A 46 0.96 11.78 11.54
CA ALA A 46 0.46 13.15 11.69
C ALA A 46 0.72 14.01 10.43
N THR A 47 1.70 13.61 9.61
CA THR A 47 1.88 14.04 8.23
C THR A 47 1.97 12.79 7.34
N GLN A 48 1.23 12.76 6.24
CA GLN A 48 0.99 11.53 5.47
C GLN A 48 2.07 11.24 4.41
N ASP A 49 2.74 12.28 3.88
CA ASP A 49 3.63 12.18 2.70
C ASP A 49 5.08 12.65 2.95
N ASP A 50 5.46 12.88 4.21
CA ASP A 50 6.85 13.14 4.58
C ASP A 50 7.68 11.85 4.66
N ILE A 51 8.96 12.01 4.34
CA ILE A 51 9.96 10.97 4.54
C ILE A 51 10.44 11.00 5.99
N LEU A 52 10.35 9.86 6.68
CA LEU A 52 10.86 9.74 8.04
C LEU A 52 12.36 9.43 7.99
N GLU A 53 13.18 10.31 8.57
CA GLU A 53 14.61 10.08 8.72
C GLU A 53 14.88 9.21 9.96
N ILE A 54 15.61 8.11 9.78
CA ILE A 54 15.93 7.17 10.86
C ILE A 54 17.41 6.79 10.84
N ASN A 55 18.01 6.65 12.02
CA ASN A 55 19.31 6.00 12.20
C ASN A 55 19.06 4.57 12.68
N LEU A 56 19.66 3.58 12.00
CA LEU A 56 19.59 2.18 12.39
C LEU A 56 21.00 1.61 12.55
N THR A 57 21.37 1.27 13.78
CA THR A 57 22.69 0.70 14.09
C THR A 57 22.55 -0.78 14.41
N THR A 58 23.31 -1.63 13.73
CA THR A 58 23.32 -3.08 13.97
C THR A 58 24.55 -3.75 13.36
N ASP A 59 24.79 -5.01 13.69
CA ASP A 59 25.83 -5.82 13.07
C ASP A 59 25.39 -6.27 11.67
N LEU A 60 25.67 -5.43 10.65
CA LEU A 60 25.20 -5.67 9.29
C LEU A 60 25.81 -6.94 8.70
N GLY A 61 27.09 -7.21 8.98
CA GLY A 61 27.75 -8.44 8.56
C GLY A 61 27.05 -9.69 9.09
N MET A 62 26.66 -9.69 10.37
CA MET A 62 25.90 -10.79 10.97
C MET A 62 24.50 -10.91 10.37
N LEU A 63 23.80 -9.79 10.18
CA LEU A 63 22.44 -9.77 9.63
C LEU A 63 22.43 -10.39 8.23
N MET A 64 23.42 -10.05 7.40
CA MET A 64 23.55 -10.58 6.05
C MET A 64 23.96 -12.06 6.06
N LYS A 65 24.92 -12.45 6.91
CA LYS A 65 25.36 -13.84 7.02
C LYS A 65 24.26 -14.78 7.51
N LYS A 66 23.41 -14.32 8.44
CA LYS A 66 22.32 -15.10 9.04
C LYS A 66 20.95 -14.85 8.40
N ARG A 67 20.91 -14.21 7.22
CA ARG A 67 19.64 -13.82 6.59
C ARG A 67 18.65 -14.96 6.42
N THR A 68 19.11 -16.20 6.19
CA THR A 68 18.28 -17.40 6.02
C THR A 68 17.84 -18.06 7.33
N VAL A 69 18.50 -17.75 8.46
CA VAL A 69 18.24 -18.36 9.78
C VAL A 69 17.03 -17.73 10.48
N GLU A 70 16.57 -16.56 9.99
CA GLU A 70 15.45 -15.79 10.56
C GLU A 70 15.54 -15.52 12.08
N ALA A 71 16.77 -15.47 12.58
CA ALA A 71 17.07 -15.18 13.98
C ALA A 71 17.14 -13.67 14.22
N TYR A 72 16.53 -13.23 15.32
CA TYR A 72 16.65 -11.87 15.81
C TYR A 72 18.08 -11.59 16.31
N GLN A 73 18.60 -10.40 16.02
CA GLN A 73 19.83 -9.86 16.56
C GLN A 73 19.60 -8.46 17.15
N PRO A 74 20.46 -8.00 18.08
CA PRO A 74 20.36 -6.65 18.62
C PRO A 74 20.53 -5.55 17.56
N ALA A 75 19.77 -4.48 17.71
CA ALA A 75 19.97 -3.23 16.99
C ALA A 75 19.54 -2.04 17.85
N HIS A 76 19.86 -0.85 17.37
CA HIS A 76 19.47 0.41 17.96
C HIS A 76 18.83 1.29 16.90
N ILE A 77 17.69 1.91 17.21
CA ILE A 77 17.01 2.80 16.28
C ILE A 77 16.83 4.18 16.91
N GLN A 78 17.00 5.22 16.10
CA GLN A 78 16.75 6.60 16.49
C GLN A 78 15.95 7.32 15.41
N PHE A 79 14.85 7.97 15.79
CA PHE A 79 14.07 8.87 14.93
C PHE A 79 13.18 9.78 15.76
N GLN A 80 12.70 10.86 15.15
CA GLN A 80 11.75 11.78 15.76
C GLN A 80 10.36 11.54 15.19
N ILE A 81 9.35 11.33 16.04
CA ILE A 81 7.96 11.30 15.57
C ILE A 81 7.41 12.72 15.40
N PRO A 82 6.39 12.91 14.55
CA PRO A 82 5.61 14.14 14.54
C PRO A 82 5.14 14.51 15.96
N GLY A 83 5.31 15.78 16.34
CA GLY A 83 5.07 16.26 17.71
C GLY A 83 6.32 16.35 18.60
N GLY A 84 7.47 15.86 18.11
CA GLY A 84 8.78 16.14 18.72
C GLY A 84 9.34 15.08 19.65
N THR A 85 8.59 14.02 19.94
CA THR A 85 9.10 12.92 20.77
C THR A 85 10.21 12.16 20.03
N MET A 86 11.36 12.04 20.68
CA MET A 86 12.46 11.20 20.18
C MET A 86 12.23 9.75 20.57
N VAL A 87 12.26 8.87 19.58
CA VAL A 87 12.35 7.42 19.77
C VAL A 87 13.82 7.05 19.64
N ASP A 88 14.43 6.63 20.75
CA ASP A 88 15.86 6.35 20.84
C ASP A 88 16.08 5.11 21.70
N HIS A 89 16.01 3.92 21.08
CA HIS A 89 15.90 2.66 21.81
C HIS A 89 16.58 1.47 21.15
N ASN A 90 17.05 0.57 22.02
CA ASN A 90 17.44 -0.78 21.63
C ASN A 90 16.21 -1.62 21.24
N LEU A 91 16.36 -2.38 20.16
CA LEU A 91 15.36 -3.30 19.63
C LEU A 91 16.04 -4.55 19.05
N GLU A 92 15.24 -5.46 18.52
CA GLU A 92 15.74 -6.62 17.79
C GLU A 92 15.37 -6.52 16.31
N ILE A 93 16.26 -6.96 15.42
CA ILE A 93 15.98 -7.06 13.98
C ILE A 93 16.28 -8.45 13.43
N LYS A 94 15.59 -8.82 12.36
CA LYS A 94 15.93 -10.00 11.55
C LYS A 94 15.64 -9.77 10.08
N ALA A 95 16.34 -10.48 9.21
CA ALA A 95 15.93 -10.58 7.81
C ALA A 95 14.60 -11.35 7.70
N ARG A 96 13.81 -11.02 6.67
CA ARG A 96 12.54 -11.67 6.33
C ARG A 96 12.38 -11.79 4.81
N GLY A 97 11.34 -12.51 4.39
CA GLY A 97 11.03 -12.80 2.99
C GLY A 97 11.58 -14.15 2.57
N ILE A 98 11.27 -14.58 1.35
CA ILE A 98 11.75 -15.84 0.76
C ILE A 98 12.75 -15.51 -0.34
N THR A 99 12.26 -15.15 -1.52
CA THR A 99 13.07 -14.87 -2.73
C THR A 99 14.10 -13.76 -2.51
N ARG A 100 13.69 -12.65 -1.88
CA ARG A 100 14.57 -11.50 -1.64
C ARG A 100 15.74 -11.82 -0.69
N LYS A 101 15.70 -12.89 0.11
CA LYS A 101 16.87 -13.35 0.89
C LYS A 101 18.00 -13.87 0.01
N GLU A 102 17.67 -14.36 -1.18
CA GLU A 102 18.63 -14.93 -2.12
C GLU A 102 19.14 -13.87 -3.10
N ILE A 103 18.22 -13.09 -3.68
CA ILE A 103 18.55 -12.16 -4.78
C ILE A 103 19.00 -10.76 -4.32
N CYS A 104 18.62 -10.35 -3.09
CA CYS A 104 18.97 -9.02 -2.58
C CYS A 104 20.26 -9.03 -1.77
N SER A 105 21.03 -7.97 -1.95
CA SER A 105 22.13 -7.65 -1.03
C SER A 105 21.63 -7.19 0.33
N HIS A 106 20.42 -6.62 0.39
CA HIS A 106 19.74 -6.20 1.61
C HIS A 106 18.29 -6.72 1.56
N PRO A 107 18.01 -7.91 2.10
CA PRO A 107 16.65 -8.44 2.15
C PRO A 107 15.78 -7.59 3.09
N PRO A 108 14.47 -7.50 2.88
CA PRO A 108 13.57 -6.84 3.82
C PRO A 108 13.80 -7.33 5.25
N ILE A 109 13.59 -6.46 6.23
CA ILE A 109 13.78 -6.80 7.65
C ILE A 109 12.48 -6.67 8.42
N LYS A 110 12.47 -7.25 9.61
CA LYS A 110 11.47 -6.99 10.63
C LYS A 110 12.17 -6.40 11.85
N VAL A 111 11.67 -5.28 12.35
CA VAL A 111 12.12 -4.65 13.59
C VAL A 111 11.15 -5.02 14.71
N LYS A 112 11.67 -5.26 15.91
CA LYS A 112 10.90 -5.68 17.08
C LYS A 112 11.31 -4.87 18.31
N PHE A 113 10.45 -3.95 18.70
CA PHE A 113 10.58 -3.15 19.91
C PHE A 113 10.29 -3.98 21.15
N LYS A 114 10.90 -3.63 22.29
CA LYS A 114 10.50 -4.19 23.57
C LYS A 114 9.13 -3.62 23.97
N LYS A 115 8.18 -4.48 24.33
CA LYS A 115 6.83 -4.03 24.76
C LYS A 115 6.89 -3.03 25.92
N LYS A 116 7.81 -3.25 26.88
CA LYS A 116 8.05 -2.32 28.01
C LYS A 116 8.45 -0.91 27.53
N THR A 117 9.27 -0.82 26.48
CA THR A 117 9.65 0.46 25.89
C THR A 117 8.44 1.19 25.32
N LEU A 118 7.58 0.48 24.57
CA LEU A 118 6.35 1.06 24.04
C LEU A 118 5.40 1.51 25.15
N ASP A 119 5.24 0.70 26.19
CA ASP A 119 4.42 1.05 27.36
C ASP A 119 4.94 2.34 28.03
N THR A 120 6.26 2.51 28.18
CA THR A 120 6.88 3.73 28.75
C THR A 120 6.65 4.96 27.88
N LEU A 121 6.62 4.80 26.56
CA LEU A 121 6.31 5.88 25.61
C LEU A 121 4.81 6.16 25.47
N GLY A 122 3.94 5.41 26.16
CA GLY A 122 2.49 5.57 26.07
C GLY A 122 1.86 4.97 24.81
N PHE A 123 2.57 4.09 24.09
CA PHE A 123 2.04 3.39 22.93
C PHE A 123 1.39 2.05 23.32
N SER A 124 0.55 1.55 22.41
CA SER A 124 0.04 0.19 22.47
C SER A 124 1.14 -0.85 22.22
N LYS A 125 0.86 -2.11 22.54
CA LYS A 125 1.87 -3.20 22.58
C LYS A 125 2.23 -3.81 21.22
N PHE A 126 1.75 -3.23 20.11
CA PHE A 126 2.16 -3.65 18.78
C PHE A 126 3.63 -3.30 18.56
N ASN A 127 4.47 -4.32 18.62
CA ASN A 127 5.90 -4.13 18.78
C ASN A 127 6.73 -4.60 17.60
N GLU A 128 6.10 -5.06 16.52
CA GLU A 128 6.79 -5.44 15.30
C GLU A 128 6.42 -4.49 14.16
N MET A 129 7.39 -4.15 13.31
CA MET A 129 7.16 -3.44 12.06
C MET A 129 8.02 -4.07 10.96
N LYS A 130 7.44 -4.17 9.76
CA LYS A 130 8.16 -4.65 8.58
C LYS A 130 8.86 -3.47 7.92
N VAL A 131 10.11 -3.65 7.48
CA VAL A 131 10.85 -2.68 6.67
C VAL A 131 11.15 -3.30 5.32
N VAL A 132 10.65 -2.68 4.26
CA VAL A 132 11.08 -2.96 2.89
C VAL A 132 12.07 -1.87 2.52
N TRP A 133 13.27 -2.24 2.09
CA TRP A 133 14.32 -1.29 1.72
C TRP A 133 15.00 -1.71 0.42
N GLN A 134 15.80 -0.81 -0.15
CA GLN A 134 16.46 -1.03 -1.44
C GLN A 134 17.21 -2.37 -1.49
N CYS A 135 16.77 -3.25 -2.41
CA CYS A 135 17.29 -4.62 -2.56
C CYS A 135 18.80 -4.64 -2.87
N LYS A 136 19.27 -3.71 -3.71
CA LYS A 136 20.69 -3.46 -4.01
C LYS A 136 21.00 -1.97 -4.01
N PRO A 137 22.29 -1.57 -3.90
CA PRO A 137 22.68 -0.18 -4.08
C PRO A 137 22.38 0.32 -5.50
N GLY A 138 22.20 1.63 -5.63
CA GLY A 138 22.08 2.33 -6.91
C GLY A 138 20.68 2.87 -7.19
N LYS A 139 20.65 3.96 -7.94
CA LYS A 139 19.44 4.76 -8.22
C LYS A 139 18.29 3.94 -8.81
N ALA A 140 18.57 2.96 -9.67
CA ALA A 140 17.53 2.10 -10.24
C ALA A 140 16.77 1.30 -9.15
N TYR A 141 17.48 0.77 -8.16
CA TYR A 141 16.86 0.04 -7.04
C TYR A 141 16.09 0.94 -6.08
N GLU A 142 16.50 2.21 -5.94
CA GLU A 142 15.72 3.23 -5.25
C GLU A 142 14.40 3.48 -5.98
N GLN A 143 14.44 3.63 -7.31
CA GLN A 143 13.22 3.87 -8.10
C GLN A 143 12.26 2.67 -8.04
N TRP A 144 12.72 1.42 -8.10
CA TRP A 144 11.83 0.26 -7.94
C TRP A 144 11.21 0.17 -6.54
N LEU A 145 11.96 0.52 -5.49
CA LEU A 145 11.42 0.61 -4.13
C LEU A 145 10.32 1.68 -4.05
N TYR A 146 10.54 2.86 -4.64
CA TYR A 146 9.55 3.93 -4.66
C TYR A 146 8.29 3.55 -5.44
N ARG A 147 8.46 2.81 -6.55
CA ARG A 147 7.33 2.26 -7.30
C ARG A 147 6.52 1.29 -6.45
N GLU A 148 7.16 0.38 -5.72
CA GLU A 148 6.46 -0.55 -4.80
C GLU A 148 5.70 0.21 -3.71
N TYR A 149 6.35 1.20 -3.07
CA TYR A 149 5.71 2.10 -2.11
C TYR A 149 4.48 2.80 -2.71
N LEU A 150 4.59 3.30 -3.94
CA LEU A 150 3.49 3.96 -4.64
C LEU A 150 2.30 3.03 -4.84
N VAL A 151 2.49 1.75 -5.16
CA VAL A 151 1.37 0.81 -5.33
C VAL A 151 0.55 0.68 -4.04
N TYR A 152 1.20 0.61 -2.87
CA TYR A 152 0.48 0.64 -1.59
C TYR A 152 -0.35 1.92 -1.44
N ARG A 153 0.24 3.08 -1.76
CA ARG A 153 -0.44 4.38 -1.66
C ARG A 153 -1.62 4.49 -2.63
N LEU A 154 -1.48 4.00 -3.86
CA LEU A 154 -2.57 3.92 -4.82
C LEU A 154 -3.69 3.00 -4.34
N TYR A 155 -3.37 1.89 -3.67
CA TYR A 155 -4.40 1.02 -3.10
C TYR A 155 -5.14 1.71 -1.94
N ASN A 156 -4.45 2.54 -1.14
CA ASN A 156 -5.09 3.32 -0.08
C ASN A 156 -6.15 4.30 -0.60
N LEU A 157 -5.96 4.87 -1.81
CA LEU A 157 -6.94 5.79 -2.43
C LEU A 157 -8.26 5.08 -2.81
N ILE A 158 -8.21 3.77 -3.05
CA ILE A 158 -9.37 3.04 -3.56
C ILE A 158 -10.00 2.10 -2.52
N SER A 159 -9.33 1.86 -1.40
CA SER A 159 -9.81 0.93 -0.38
C SER A 159 -9.30 1.30 1.02
N PRO A 160 -10.20 1.45 2.02
CA PRO A 160 -9.80 1.58 3.42
C PRO A 160 -9.23 0.27 3.98
N TYR A 161 -9.57 -0.87 3.36
CA TYR A 161 -9.06 -2.20 3.70
C TYR A 161 -7.71 -2.43 3.04
N SER A 162 -6.71 -1.69 3.48
CA SER A 162 -5.39 -1.62 2.86
C SER A 162 -4.31 -1.50 3.92
N TYR A 163 -3.11 -2.01 3.66
CA TYR A 163 -1.95 -1.73 4.51
C TYR A 163 -1.51 -0.28 4.35
N ARG A 164 -1.09 0.35 5.45
CA ARG A 164 -0.41 1.64 5.43
C ARG A 164 1.10 1.48 5.28
N VAL A 165 1.75 2.47 4.66
CA VAL A 165 3.20 2.53 4.47
C VAL A 165 3.75 3.91 4.81
N LYS A 166 4.93 3.97 5.43
CA LYS A 166 5.64 5.23 5.73
C LYS A 166 7.03 5.22 5.11
N LEU A 167 7.32 6.16 4.21
CA LEU A 167 8.61 6.24 3.53
C LEU A 167 9.73 6.59 4.50
N LEU A 168 10.90 5.99 4.29
CA LEU A 168 12.09 6.10 5.14
C LEU A 168 13.31 6.56 4.36
N LYS A 169 14.08 7.44 5.00
CA LYS A 169 15.47 7.72 4.68
C LYS A 169 16.30 7.23 5.86
N MET A 170 17.08 6.19 5.62
CA MET A 170 17.75 5.41 6.67
C MET A 170 19.25 5.64 6.60
N GLN A 171 19.83 6.12 7.69
CA GLN A 171 21.26 6.00 7.91
C GLN A 171 21.53 4.68 8.62
N VAL A 172 22.02 3.69 7.87
CA VAL A 172 22.32 2.36 8.41
C VAL A 172 23.80 2.30 8.81
N ILE A 173 24.07 2.01 10.07
CA ILE A 173 25.40 2.09 10.69
C ILE A 173 25.82 0.69 11.14
N ASP A 174 27.01 0.24 10.74
CA ASP A 174 27.55 -1.03 11.22
C ASP A 174 28.04 -0.89 12.67
N SER A 175 27.50 -1.70 13.58
CA SER A 175 27.88 -1.67 15.00
C SER A 175 29.31 -2.16 15.25
N ARG A 176 29.93 -2.89 14.31
CA ARG A 176 31.33 -3.34 14.42
C ARG A 176 32.32 -2.27 13.95
N ASP A 177 31.86 -1.31 13.14
CA ASP A 177 32.67 -0.25 12.57
C ASP A 177 31.76 0.93 12.22
N THR A 178 31.61 1.88 13.14
CA THR A 178 30.69 3.01 13.01
C THR A 178 31.08 4.01 11.91
N SER A 179 32.27 3.87 11.33
CA SER A 179 32.65 4.62 10.12
C SER A 179 31.94 4.09 8.86
N LYS A 180 31.47 2.84 8.89
CA LYS A 180 30.68 2.24 7.80
C LYS A 180 29.22 2.63 7.94
N GLN A 181 28.87 3.65 7.18
CA GLN A 181 27.56 4.26 7.15
C GLN A 181 26.98 4.17 5.75
N HIS A 182 25.77 3.63 5.64
CA HIS A 182 25.07 3.44 4.38
C HIS A 182 23.75 4.19 4.40
N LEU A 183 23.66 5.24 3.59
CA LEU A 183 22.37 5.86 3.28
C LEU A 183 21.54 4.87 2.46
N LYS A 184 20.32 4.60 2.92
CA LYS A 184 19.36 3.73 2.24
C LYS A 184 17.97 4.33 2.28
N TYR A 185 17.19 4.03 1.27
CA TYR A 185 15.75 4.29 1.28
C TYR A 185 14.99 3.01 1.58
N GLY A 186 13.84 3.18 2.21
CA GLY A 186 12.93 2.10 2.58
C GLY A 186 11.52 2.63 2.85
N PHE A 187 10.64 1.76 3.31
CA PHE A 187 9.41 2.12 3.95
C PHE A 187 9.07 1.15 5.07
N PHE A 188 8.47 1.66 6.15
CA PHE A 188 7.76 0.80 7.09
C PHE A 188 6.45 0.34 6.45
N LEU A 189 6.11 -0.92 6.66
CA LEU A 189 4.82 -1.51 6.33
C LEU A 189 4.12 -1.90 7.62
N GLU A 190 2.86 -1.50 7.72
CA GLU A 190 1.97 -1.79 8.85
C GLU A 190 1.94 -3.30 9.17
N ASP A 191 1.94 -3.63 10.45
CA ASP A 191 1.87 -5.02 10.90
C ASP A 191 0.42 -5.55 10.87
N ASP A 192 0.28 -6.86 10.68
CA ASP A 192 -0.99 -7.58 10.58
C ASP A 192 -1.86 -7.34 11.84
N GLY A 193 -1.24 -7.28 13.02
CA GLY A 193 -1.96 -6.99 14.27
C GLY A 193 -2.50 -5.55 14.34
N GLN A 194 -1.70 -4.58 13.89
CA GLN A 194 -2.11 -3.18 13.84
C GLN A 194 -3.22 -2.96 12.81
N LEU A 195 -3.10 -3.59 11.64
CA LEU A 195 -4.12 -3.59 10.61
C LEU A 195 -5.46 -4.14 11.14
N SER A 196 -5.40 -5.28 11.85
CA SER A 196 -6.57 -5.94 12.45
C SER A 196 -7.26 -5.03 13.46
N GLN A 197 -6.48 -4.42 14.38
CA GLN A 197 -7.01 -3.46 15.34
C GLN A 197 -7.64 -2.26 14.64
N ARG A 198 -6.91 -1.66 13.68
CA ARG A 198 -7.35 -0.46 12.98
C ARG A 198 -8.67 -0.64 12.25
N LEU A 199 -8.85 -1.80 11.63
CA LEU A 199 -10.06 -2.11 10.87
C LEU A 199 -11.16 -2.72 11.74
N ASN A 200 -10.91 -2.98 13.03
CA ASN A 200 -11.81 -3.77 13.89
C ASN A 200 -12.18 -5.11 13.24
N GLY A 201 -11.17 -5.80 12.70
CA GLY A 201 -11.34 -7.09 12.02
C GLY A 201 -10.31 -8.10 12.49
N GLU A 202 -10.48 -9.34 12.01
CA GLU A 202 -9.59 -10.45 12.35
C GLU A 202 -8.98 -11.05 11.07
N ILE A 203 -7.65 -11.11 11.01
CA ILE A 203 -6.96 -11.81 9.92
C ILE A 203 -7.14 -13.31 10.08
N THR A 204 -7.46 -13.99 8.98
CA THR A 204 -7.58 -15.45 8.94
C THR A 204 -6.33 -16.09 8.36
N GLU A 205 -5.85 -17.15 9.00
CA GLU A 205 -4.73 -17.98 8.49
C GLU A 205 -5.19 -19.07 7.51
N GLU A 206 -6.51 -19.19 7.27
CA GLU A 206 -7.09 -20.18 6.38
C GLU A 206 -7.63 -19.56 5.09
N PRO A 207 -7.43 -20.20 3.93
CA PRO A 207 -8.08 -19.83 2.68
C PRO A 207 -9.62 -19.84 2.77
N ILE A 208 -10.26 -18.86 2.14
CA ILE A 208 -11.72 -18.82 2.00
C ILE A 208 -12.14 -19.59 0.75
N LYS A 209 -12.80 -20.73 0.94
CA LYS A 209 -13.24 -21.62 -0.16
C LYS A 209 -14.50 -21.14 -0.89
N ASN A 210 -15.35 -20.36 -0.23
CA ASN A 210 -16.63 -19.91 -0.80
C ASN A 210 -16.58 -18.40 -1.10
N ALA A 211 -16.65 -18.04 -2.39
CA ALA A 211 -16.62 -16.66 -2.85
C ALA A 211 -17.75 -15.80 -2.25
N SER A 212 -18.89 -16.39 -1.87
CA SER A 212 -20.02 -15.64 -1.26
C SER A 212 -19.73 -15.10 0.14
N ARG A 213 -18.66 -15.61 0.81
CA ARG A 213 -18.19 -15.05 2.08
C ARG A 213 -17.53 -13.69 1.91
N PHE A 214 -17.03 -13.37 0.73
CA PHE A 214 -16.46 -12.05 0.49
C PHE A 214 -17.54 -11.00 0.34
N LEU A 215 -17.23 -9.75 0.73
CA LEU A 215 -18.04 -8.62 0.30
C LEU A 215 -17.76 -8.37 -1.18
N ARG A 216 -18.75 -8.66 -2.04
CA ARG A 216 -18.60 -8.78 -3.50
C ARG A 216 -17.95 -7.55 -4.14
N GLU A 217 -18.40 -6.36 -3.77
CA GLU A 217 -17.86 -5.09 -4.25
C GLU A 217 -16.35 -4.93 -3.99
N HIS A 218 -15.90 -5.25 -2.77
CA HIS A 218 -14.48 -5.14 -2.41
C HIS A 218 -13.63 -6.22 -3.06
N LEU A 219 -14.19 -7.43 -3.20
CA LEU A 219 -13.53 -8.51 -3.94
C LEU A 219 -13.30 -8.13 -5.41
N LEU A 220 -14.29 -7.54 -6.06
CA LEU A 220 -14.16 -7.11 -7.44
C LEU A 220 -13.17 -5.93 -7.60
N ARG A 221 -13.19 -4.96 -6.67
CA ARG A 221 -12.21 -3.87 -6.63
C ARG A 221 -10.78 -4.38 -6.47
N PHE A 222 -10.58 -5.40 -5.62
CA PHE A 222 -9.28 -6.08 -5.50
C PHE A 222 -8.80 -6.60 -6.86
N PHE A 223 -9.63 -7.36 -7.59
CA PHE A 223 -9.22 -7.92 -8.87
C PHE A 223 -8.92 -6.85 -9.92
N VAL A 224 -9.76 -5.81 -10.02
CA VAL A 224 -9.53 -4.73 -10.99
C VAL A 224 -8.30 -3.91 -10.61
N PHE A 225 -7.99 -3.71 -9.33
CA PHE A 225 -6.76 -3.05 -8.91
C PHE A 225 -5.52 -3.86 -9.27
N GLN A 226 -5.52 -5.17 -8.98
CA GLN A 226 -4.42 -6.05 -9.37
C GLN A 226 -4.20 -6.03 -10.88
N TYR A 227 -5.29 -6.03 -11.66
CA TYR A 227 -5.21 -5.85 -13.11
C TYR A 227 -4.64 -4.48 -13.50
N MET A 228 -5.13 -3.38 -12.92
CA MET A 228 -4.67 -2.02 -13.20
C MET A 228 -3.15 -1.88 -13.05
N VAL A 229 -2.60 -2.41 -11.96
CA VAL A 229 -1.16 -2.34 -11.64
C VAL A 229 -0.35 -3.48 -12.26
N GLY A 230 -0.99 -4.41 -12.99
CA GLY A 230 -0.33 -5.53 -13.65
C GLY A 230 0.24 -6.56 -12.68
N ASN A 231 -0.41 -6.78 -11.53
CA ASN A 231 0.04 -7.72 -10.53
C ASN A 231 -0.69 -9.07 -10.64
N THR A 232 0.07 -10.10 -10.95
CA THR A 232 -0.40 -11.49 -11.03
C THR A 232 0.19 -12.39 -9.96
N ASP A 233 1.08 -11.86 -9.11
CA ASP A 233 1.77 -12.60 -8.06
C ASP A 233 0.96 -12.61 -6.77
N TRP A 234 -0.22 -13.24 -6.81
CA TRP A 234 -1.07 -13.48 -5.64
C TRP A 234 -1.89 -14.75 -5.82
N SER A 235 -2.30 -15.37 -4.72
CA SER A 235 -3.19 -16.53 -4.78
C SER A 235 -4.02 -16.67 -3.51
N PHE A 236 -5.33 -16.81 -3.71
CA PHE A 236 -6.27 -17.00 -2.62
C PHE A 236 -6.15 -18.40 -1.99
N GLY A 237 -5.76 -19.40 -2.77
CA GLY A 237 -5.75 -20.81 -2.34
C GLY A 237 -4.65 -21.14 -1.33
N ASN A 238 -3.53 -20.41 -1.35
CA ASN A 238 -2.41 -20.58 -0.44
C ASN A 238 -2.04 -19.29 0.33
N LEU A 239 -2.90 -18.26 0.27
CA LEU A 239 -2.69 -16.95 0.91
C LEU A 239 -1.40 -16.24 0.47
N HIS A 240 -0.98 -16.45 -0.78
CA HIS A 240 0.19 -15.77 -1.35
C HIS A 240 -0.16 -14.32 -1.66
N ASN A 241 0.61 -13.38 -1.08
CA ASN A 241 0.49 -11.93 -1.28
C ASN A 241 -0.91 -11.33 -1.06
N VAL A 242 -1.71 -12.00 -0.21
CA VAL A 242 -3.03 -11.53 0.22
C VAL A 242 -3.30 -11.93 1.66
N ARG A 243 -3.94 -11.04 2.42
CA ARG A 243 -4.59 -11.36 3.70
C ARG A 243 -6.11 -11.31 3.55
N PHE A 244 -6.78 -12.12 4.34
CA PHE A 244 -8.23 -12.09 4.45
C PHE A 244 -8.60 -11.53 5.81
N MET A 245 -9.30 -10.39 5.78
CA MET A 245 -9.83 -9.74 6.97
C MET A 245 -11.29 -10.15 7.15
N ASN A 246 -11.59 -10.88 8.22
CA ASN A 246 -12.93 -11.26 8.61
C ASN A 246 -13.56 -10.16 9.46
N PHE A 247 -14.80 -9.79 9.12
CA PHE A 247 -15.63 -8.84 9.87
C PHE A 247 -16.83 -9.61 10.43
N PRO A 248 -16.76 -10.06 11.71
CA PRO A 248 -17.81 -10.90 12.30
C PRO A 248 -19.20 -10.28 12.25
N GLU A 249 -19.30 -8.96 12.49
CA GLU A 249 -20.56 -8.22 12.46
C GLU A 249 -21.22 -8.20 11.07
N LEU A 250 -20.40 -8.08 10.01
CA LEU A 250 -20.87 -8.12 8.63
C LEU A 250 -21.07 -9.56 8.13
N ARG A 251 -20.50 -10.56 8.81
CA ARG A 251 -20.35 -11.94 8.33
C ARG A 251 -19.70 -11.99 6.95
N LYS A 252 -18.74 -11.09 6.71
CA LYS A 252 -18.05 -10.92 5.42
C LYS A 252 -16.54 -10.88 5.58
N VAL A 253 -15.86 -11.19 4.48
CA VAL A 253 -14.40 -11.17 4.36
C VAL A 253 -13.95 -10.20 3.27
N MET A 254 -12.86 -9.49 3.51
CA MET A 254 -12.27 -8.55 2.56
C MET A 254 -10.84 -9.00 2.25
N PRO A 255 -10.45 -9.06 0.96
CA PRO A 255 -9.07 -9.33 0.58
C PRO A 255 -8.22 -8.05 0.69
N ILE A 256 -7.03 -8.19 1.29
CA ILE A 256 -6.08 -7.11 1.48
C ILE A 256 -4.75 -7.54 0.81
N PRO A 257 -4.39 -6.94 -0.34
CA PRO A 257 -3.16 -7.24 -1.04
C PRO A 257 -1.94 -6.67 -0.32
N TYR A 258 -0.82 -7.37 -0.45
CA TYR A 258 0.50 -6.90 -0.05
C TYR A 258 1.58 -7.55 -0.93
N ASP A 259 2.83 -7.08 -0.82
CA ASP A 259 3.96 -7.49 -1.67
C ASP A 259 3.70 -7.20 -3.16
N PHE A 260 4.00 -5.96 -3.58
CA PHE A 260 3.69 -5.47 -4.93
C PHE A 260 4.93 -5.43 -5.84
N ASP A 261 6.03 -6.03 -5.44
CA ASP A 261 7.28 -5.91 -6.19
C ASP A 261 7.27 -6.61 -7.55
N TYR A 262 6.39 -7.61 -7.71
CA TYR A 262 6.11 -8.30 -8.97
C TYR A 262 5.07 -7.59 -9.85
N ALA A 263 4.50 -6.46 -9.41
CA ALA A 263 3.53 -5.72 -10.22
C ALA A 263 4.17 -5.11 -11.48
N GLY A 264 3.48 -5.18 -12.61
CA GLY A 264 3.90 -4.57 -13.88
C GLY A 264 4.18 -3.07 -13.81
N VAL A 265 3.48 -2.32 -12.94
CA VAL A 265 3.77 -0.89 -12.71
C VAL A 265 5.09 -0.68 -11.96
N VAL A 266 5.53 -1.65 -11.14
CA VAL A 266 6.84 -1.62 -10.48
C VAL A 266 7.93 -1.99 -11.47
N SER A 267 7.72 -3.03 -12.28
CA SER A 267 8.66 -3.48 -13.31
C SER A 267 10.06 -3.77 -12.74
N ALA A 268 10.12 -4.43 -11.58
CA ALA A 268 11.39 -4.83 -10.99
C ALA A 268 12.12 -5.82 -11.91
N PRO A 269 13.46 -5.76 -12.02
CA PRO A 269 14.21 -6.47 -13.05
C PRO A 269 14.27 -7.99 -12.83
N TYR A 270 13.89 -8.44 -11.63
CA TYR A 270 13.82 -9.85 -11.25
C TYR A 270 12.39 -10.39 -11.28
N ALA A 271 11.38 -9.54 -11.50
CA ALA A 271 9.99 -9.97 -11.55
C ALA A 271 9.73 -10.67 -12.88
N VAL A 272 9.20 -11.89 -12.79
CA VAL A 272 8.81 -12.70 -13.94
C VAL A 272 7.42 -13.28 -13.70
N PRO A 273 6.57 -13.42 -14.74
CA PRO A 273 5.29 -14.09 -14.56
C PRO A 273 5.46 -15.54 -14.13
N HIS A 274 4.48 -16.07 -13.40
CA HIS A 274 4.42 -17.50 -13.13
C HIS A 274 4.25 -18.27 -14.45
N GLU A 275 4.97 -19.39 -14.61
CA GLU A 275 5.03 -20.16 -15.87
C GLU A 275 3.68 -20.69 -16.37
N SER A 276 2.70 -20.82 -15.47
CA SER A 276 1.34 -21.26 -15.81
C SER A 276 0.48 -20.16 -16.45
N LEU A 277 0.94 -18.91 -16.46
CA LEU A 277 0.20 -17.78 -17.01
C LEU A 277 0.46 -17.61 -18.51
N PRO A 278 -0.52 -17.12 -19.29
CA PRO A 278 -0.37 -16.95 -20.74
C PRO A 278 0.41 -15.68 -21.13
N ILE A 279 1.02 -14.99 -20.17
CA ILE A 279 1.78 -13.75 -20.38
C ILE A 279 3.28 -14.02 -20.32
N LYS A 280 4.06 -13.24 -21.07
CA LYS A 280 5.52 -13.40 -21.15
C LYS A 280 6.29 -12.38 -20.33
N ASP A 281 5.65 -11.30 -19.96
CA ASP A 281 6.24 -10.18 -19.24
C ASP A 281 5.26 -9.69 -18.16
N VAL A 282 5.75 -9.32 -16.98
CA VAL A 282 4.91 -8.81 -15.88
C VAL A 282 4.18 -7.50 -16.23
N ARG A 283 4.62 -6.82 -17.29
CA ARG A 283 3.98 -5.61 -17.83
C ARG A 283 2.72 -5.94 -18.63
N GLU A 284 2.58 -7.17 -19.12
CA GLU A 284 1.35 -7.64 -19.76
C GLU A 284 0.28 -7.86 -18.69
N ARG A 285 -0.77 -7.01 -18.68
CA ARG A 285 -1.87 -7.18 -17.72
C ARG A 285 -2.63 -8.47 -18.01
N HIS A 286 -2.86 -9.25 -16.98
CA HIS A 286 -3.68 -10.46 -17.04
C HIS A 286 -4.74 -10.44 -15.94
N TYR A 287 -6.01 -10.59 -16.31
CA TYR A 287 -7.12 -10.60 -15.37
C TYR A 287 -7.31 -12.02 -14.81
N GLN A 288 -7.15 -12.17 -13.49
CA GLN A 288 -7.32 -13.45 -12.77
C GLN A 288 -8.53 -13.43 -11.82
N GLY A 289 -9.44 -12.47 -12.00
CA GLY A 289 -10.60 -12.29 -11.15
C GLY A 289 -11.81 -13.11 -11.56
N LEU A 290 -12.94 -12.82 -10.92
CA LEU A 290 -14.23 -13.44 -11.20
C LEU A 290 -14.95 -12.72 -12.32
N ASP A 291 -15.82 -13.44 -13.03
CA ASP A 291 -16.79 -12.84 -13.94
C ASP A 291 -17.71 -11.87 -13.19
N CYS A 292 -18.25 -10.89 -13.92
CA CYS A 292 -19.10 -9.82 -13.39
C CYS A 292 -20.46 -9.80 -14.09
N THR A 293 -21.50 -9.29 -13.41
CA THR A 293 -22.71 -8.87 -14.11
C THR A 293 -22.48 -7.56 -14.87
N SER A 294 -23.34 -7.23 -15.83
CA SER A 294 -23.26 -5.95 -16.55
C SER A 294 -23.38 -4.74 -15.60
N SER A 295 -24.19 -4.85 -14.53
CA SER A 295 -24.29 -3.78 -13.52
C SER A 295 -23.02 -3.64 -12.69
N GLU A 296 -22.40 -4.76 -12.29
CA GLU A 296 -21.11 -4.76 -11.60
C GLU A 296 -20.01 -4.14 -12.48
N LEU A 297 -19.98 -4.46 -13.77
CA LEU A 297 -19.02 -3.87 -14.72
C LEU A 297 -19.18 -2.35 -14.86
N VAL A 298 -20.42 -1.85 -14.96
CA VAL A 298 -20.69 -0.41 -15.00
C VAL A 298 -20.20 0.26 -13.72
N LEU A 299 -20.53 -0.29 -12.54
CA LEU A 299 -20.10 0.26 -11.26
C LEU A 299 -18.57 0.27 -11.10
N LEU A 300 -17.89 -0.80 -11.54
CA LEU A 300 -16.43 -0.87 -11.52
C LEU A 300 -15.79 0.14 -12.48
N ASN A 301 -16.25 0.23 -13.74
CA ASN A 301 -15.76 1.24 -14.68
C ASN A 301 -15.90 2.65 -14.11
N THR A 302 -17.10 3.00 -13.62
CA THR A 302 -17.35 4.31 -13.01
C THR A 302 -16.44 4.56 -11.82
N PHE A 303 -16.35 3.62 -10.88
CA PHE A 303 -15.54 3.77 -9.67
C PHE A 303 -14.08 4.09 -9.97
N PHE A 304 -13.45 3.35 -10.90
CA PHE A 304 -12.05 3.58 -11.26
C PHE A 304 -11.86 4.83 -12.12
N SER A 305 -12.78 5.12 -13.05
CA SER A 305 -12.72 6.34 -13.87
C SER A 305 -12.79 7.61 -13.01
N GLU A 306 -13.63 7.62 -11.97
CA GLU A 306 -13.72 8.74 -11.01
C GLU A 306 -12.44 8.95 -10.21
N ARG A 307 -11.65 7.89 -9.99
CA ARG A 307 -10.38 7.94 -9.23
C ARG A 307 -9.16 8.19 -10.11
N LYS A 308 -9.33 8.22 -11.44
CA LYS A 308 -8.26 8.51 -12.41
C LYS A 308 -7.50 9.81 -12.07
N PRO A 309 -8.16 10.96 -11.81
CA PRO A 309 -7.44 12.20 -11.54
C PRO A 309 -6.55 12.08 -10.30
N GLU A 310 -7.10 11.56 -9.20
CA GLU A 310 -6.38 11.42 -7.93
C GLU A 310 -5.20 10.45 -8.02
N ILE A 311 -5.39 9.29 -8.67
CA ILE A 311 -4.33 8.28 -8.88
C ILE A 311 -3.18 8.87 -9.69
N LEU A 312 -3.47 9.51 -10.82
CA LEU A 312 -2.44 10.06 -11.70
C LEU A 312 -1.75 11.27 -11.07
N GLU A 313 -2.50 12.14 -10.39
CA GLU A 313 -1.96 13.29 -9.68
C GLU A 313 -1.04 12.86 -8.53
N TYR A 314 -1.39 11.80 -7.80
CA TYR A 314 -0.52 11.25 -6.74
C TYR A 314 0.84 10.82 -7.31
N CYS A 315 0.84 10.09 -8.44
CA CYS A 315 2.08 9.70 -9.12
C CYS A 315 2.86 10.90 -9.67
N GLU A 316 2.17 11.89 -10.25
CA GLU A 316 2.79 13.09 -10.81
C GLU A 316 3.45 13.96 -9.73
N LYS A 317 2.81 14.10 -8.56
CA LYS A 317 3.30 14.93 -7.46
C LYS A 317 4.29 14.22 -6.54
N PHE A 318 4.43 12.90 -6.64
CA PHE A 318 5.33 12.16 -5.77
C PHE A 318 6.81 12.56 -6.03
N PRO A 319 7.50 13.17 -5.05
CA PRO A 319 8.74 13.91 -5.29
C PRO A 319 9.98 13.01 -5.47
N HIS A 320 9.90 11.73 -5.11
CA HIS A 320 11.05 10.82 -5.11
C HIS A 320 11.20 9.99 -6.40
N LEU A 321 10.20 10.03 -7.29
CA LEU A 321 10.34 9.47 -8.63
C LEU A 321 11.14 10.40 -9.54
N ASP A 322 12.09 9.85 -10.27
CA ASP A 322 12.72 10.57 -11.37
C ASP A 322 11.79 10.69 -12.59
N ALA A 323 12.14 11.61 -13.50
CA ALA A 323 11.31 11.92 -14.67
C ALA A 323 11.02 10.70 -15.56
N LEU A 324 11.98 9.79 -15.69
CA LEU A 324 11.82 8.55 -16.46
C LEU A 324 10.84 7.62 -15.79
N SER A 325 10.96 7.41 -14.48
CA SER A 325 10.07 6.53 -13.74
C SER A 325 8.66 7.10 -13.64
N LYS A 326 8.53 8.42 -13.48
CA LYS A 326 7.24 9.10 -13.51
C LYS A 326 6.54 8.93 -14.87
N LYS A 327 7.24 9.22 -15.96
CA LYS A 327 6.73 9.02 -17.33
C LYS A 327 6.29 7.58 -17.56
N ASP A 328 7.10 6.61 -17.11
CA ASP A 328 6.84 5.18 -17.29
C ASP A 328 5.59 4.72 -16.52
N ILE A 329 5.47 5.06 -15.24
CA ILE A 329 4.31 4.71 -14.41
C ILE A 329 3.04 5.37 -14.94
N LEU A 330 3.09 6.66 -15.27
CA LEU A 330 1.93 7.38 -15.78
C LEU A 330 1.49 6.83 -17.12
N GLY A 331 2.43 6.52 -18.03
CA GLY A 331 2.09 5.85 -19.29
C GLY A 331 1.44 4.49 -19.05
N TYR A 332 1.99 3.70 -18.13
CA TYR A 332 1.41 2.40 -17.77
C TYR A 332 0.00 2.55 -17.21
N LEU A 333 -0.22 3.40 -16.20
CA LEU A 333 -1.55 3.60 -15.59
C LEU A 333 -2.55 4.22 -16.58
N ASN A 334 -2.14 5.19 -17.41
CA ASN A 334 -3.00 5.76 -18.45
C ASN A 334 -3.49 4.69 -19.43
N SER A 335 -2.66 3.74 -19.83
CA SER A 335 -3.10 2.64 -20.71
C SER A 335 -4.20 1.77 -20.09
N PHE A 336 -4.30 1.69 -18.76
CA PHE A 336 -5.46 1.06 -18.09
C PHE A 336 -6.71 1.94 -18.19
N PHE A 337 -6.58 3.25 -17.95
CA PHE A 337 -7.73 4.14 -18.06
C PHE A 337 -8.25 4.28 -19.49
N GLU A 338 -7.37 4.20 -20.50
CA GLU A 338 -7.75 4.10 -21.91
C GLU A 338 -8.59 2.86 -22.21
N ILE A 339 -8.43 1.76 -21.46
CA ILE A 339 -9.31 0.60 -21.56
C ILE A 339 -10.70 0.95 -21.04
N LEU A 340 -10.80 1.61 -19.88
CA LEU A 340 -12.09 2.01 -19.29
C LEU A 340 -12.87 2.97 -20.18
N ASP A 341 -12.17 3.83 -20.94
CA ASP A 341 -12.77 4.82 -21.85
C ASP A 341 -13.34 4.18 -23.14
N ARG A 342 -13.07 2.89 -23.42
CA ARG A 342 -13.63 2.17 -24.58
C ARG A 342 -15.07 1.74 -24.34
N LYS A 343 -15.81 1.52 -25.44
CA LYS A 343 -17.23 1.08 -25.41
C LYS A 343 -17.51 -0.12 -24.48
N ASN A 344 -16.60 -1.10 -24.42
CA ASN A 344 -16.78 -2.30 -23.60
C ASN A 344 -16.02 -2.24 -22.26
N GLY A 345 -15.20 -1.21 -22.02
CA GLY A 345 -14.44 -1.03 -20.77
C GLY A 345 -13.73 -2.31 -20.30
N LEU A 346 -13.88 -2.59 -19.01
CA LEU A 346 -13.44 -3.85 -18.37
C LEU A 346 -14.05 -5.12 -18.97
N GLY A 347 -15.24 -5.04 -19.60
CA GLY A 347 -15.91 -6.17 -20.24
C GLY A 347 -15.15 -6.75 -21.45
N GLN A 348 -14.06 -6.11 -21.88
CA GLN A 348 -13.13 -6.70 -22.85
C GLN A 348 -12.33 -7.89 -22.28
N PHE A 349 -12.15 -7.95 -20.95
CA PHE A 349 -11.28 -8.93 -20.29
C PHE A 349 -11.94 -9.67 -19.13
N ILE A 350 -13.05 -9.15 -18.60
CA ILE A 350 -13.83 -9.78 -17.54
C ILE A 350 -15.04 -10.47 -18.20
N GLY A 351 -15.25 -11.76 -17.93
CA GLY A 351 -16.40 -12.49 -18.45
C GLY A 351 -17.72 -11.96 -17.89
N GLU A 352 -18.79 -12.04 -18.69
CA GLU A 352 -20.13 -11.64 -18.26
C GLU A 352 -20.88 -12.83 -17.67
N LEU A 353 -21.33 -12.69 -16.42
CA LEU A 353 -22.27 -13.63 -15.80
C LEU A 353 -23.64 -13.48 -16.47
N LYS A 354 -24.06 -14.53 -17.19
CA LYS A 354 -25.43 -14.59 -17.71
C LYS A 354 -26.42 -14.67 -16.54
N PRO A 355 -27.57 -13.97 -16.61
CA PRO A 355 -28.63 -14.16 -15.63
C PRO A 355 -28.99 -15.64 -15.59
N SER A 356 -29.09 -16.22 -14.39
CA SER A 356 -29.64 -17.56 -14.21
C SER A 356 -31.04 -17.58 -14.81
N SER A 357 -31.25 -18.39 -15.85
CA SER A 357 -32.58 -18.68 -16.37
C SER A 357 -33.37 -19.36 -15.25
N ASN A 358 -34.27 -18.60 -14.61
CA ASN A 358 -35.29 -19.15 -13.72
C ASN A 358 -36.32 -19.95 -14.50
#